data_AF-A0A7V7NRQ8-F1
#
_entry.id   AF-A0A7V7NRQ8-F1
#
_cell.length_a   1.000
_cell.length_b   1.000
_cell.length_c   1.000
_cell.angle_alpha   90.00
_cell.angle_beta   90.00
_cell.angle_gamma   90.00
#
_symmetry.space_group_name_H-M   'P 1'
#
loop_
_entity.id
_entity.type
_entity.pdbx_description
1 polymer ?
#
loop_
_entity_poly.entity_id
_entity_poly.type
_entity_poly.pdbx_seq_one_letter_code
_entity_poly.pdbx_strand_id
1 'polypeptide(L)'
;MFKQMILSIALMGLTAPLHAAQLVDLVNPEFQIPCKDGPDDMVTGMPGLISELSDVKCTTYGQILTAPEGFIWKIAGTHNGAMSLLAQNGVDEINEVGNKAYFISIEGKQLSYDEIVNVFDTKLSDVLLQKTKEQILAQQAELIEITAINNKNLTQNVYIFMIKKYTLGFVCTPKCIKWAFTIEDSPL
;
A
#
# COMPACT_ATOMS: atom_id res chain seq x y z
N MET A 1 -13.75 -12.10 17.78
CA MET A 1 -14.94 -12.52 17.00
C MET A 1 -15.44 -11.33 16.18
N PHE A 2 -14.86 -11.12 15.00
CA PHE A 2 -15.21 -10.04 14.09
C PHE A 2 -16.26 -10.55 13.09
N LYS A 3 -17.51 -10.09 13.21
CA LYS A 3 -18.51 -10.25 12.16
C LYS A 3 -18.29 -9.12 11.17
N GLN A 4 -17.65 -9.42 10.03
CA GLN A 4 -17.45 -8.48 8.93
C GLN A 4 -18.81 -8.06 8.38
N MET A 5 -19.11 -6.76 8.43
CA MET A 5 -20.22 -6.17 7.72
C MET A 5 -19.65 -5.70 6.38
N ILE A 6 -19.90 -6.46 5.32
CA ILE A 6 -19.45 -6.12 3.96
C ILE A 6 -20.24 -4.90 3.53
N LEU A 7 -19.64 -3.71 3.64
CA LEU A 7 -20.14 -2.54 2.94
C LEU A 7 -19.76 -2.74 1.48
N SER A 8 -20.74 -3.05 0.63
CA SER A 8 -20.57 -3.09 -0.83
C SER A 8 -20.24 -1.67 -1.32
N ILE A 9 -18.97 -1.27 -1.20
CA ILE A 9 -18.44 -0.13 -1.94
C ILE A 9 -18.43 -0.59 -3.40
N ALA A 10 -19.41 -0.14 -4.17
CA ALA A 10 -19.43 -0.33 -5.61
C ALA A 10 -18.29 0.50 -6.23
N LEU A 11 -17.05 0.00 -6.15
CA LEU A 11 -16.00 0.36 -7.09
C LEU A 11 -16.40 -0.28 -8.42
N MET A 12 -17.18 0.44 -9.23
CA MET A 12 -17.47 0.02 -10.59
C MET A 12 -16.14 -0.18 -11.31
N GLY A 13 -15.93 -1.40 -11.82
CA GLY A 13 -14.71 -1.82 -12.48
C GLY A 13 -14.28 -0.83 -13.55
N LEU A 14 -13.16 -0.16 -13.31
CA LEU A 14 -12.46 0.64 -14.29
C LEU A 14 -11.37 -0.25 -14.89
N THR A 15 -11.57 -0.65 -16.14
CA THR A 15 -10.50 -1.19 -16.98
C THR A 15 -9.50 -0.05 -17.28
N ALA A 16 -8.59 0.19 -16.34
CA ALA A 16 -7.44 1.05 -16.60
C ALA A 16 -6.50 0.35 -17.59
N PRO A 17 -5.90 1.07 -18.55
CA PRO A 17 -4.89 0.51 -19.43
C PRO A 17 -3.73 -0.04 -18.59
N LEU A 18 -3.35 -1.27 -18.90
CA LEU A 18 -2.47 -2.20 -18.19
C LEU A 18 -1.00 -1.76 -17.99
N HIS A 19 -0.68 -0.46 -18.05
CA HIS A 19 0.68 0.01 -18.33
C HIS A 19 1.44 0.67 -17.16
N ALA A 20 0.94 0.66 -15.93
CA ALA A 20 1.74 1.14 -14.77
C ALA A 20 1.31 0.57 -13.40
N ALA A 21 0.51 -0.50 -13.39
CA ALA A 21 0.17 -1.21 -12.17
C ALA A 21 0.30 -2.69 -12.47
N GLN A 22 1.54 -3.19 -12.47
CA GLN A 22 1.73 -4.62 -12.34
C GLN A 22 1.22 -4.96 -10.92
N LEU A 23 -0.04 -5.41 -10.87
CA LEU A 23 -0.69 -5.99 -9.69
C LEU A 23 -0.03 -7.35 -9.47
N VAL A 24 1.18 -7.36 -8.91
CA VAL A 24 1.99 -8.57 -8.81
C VAL A 24 1.83 -9.19 -7.43
N ASP A 25 1.52 -10.49 -7.42
CA ASP A 25 1.50 -11.35 -6.24
C ASP A 25 2.94 -11.65 -5.75
N LEU A 26 3.66 -10.60 -5.35
CA LEU A 26 5.04 -10.67 -4.86
C LEU A 26 5.15 -11.10 -3.39
N VAL A 27 3.99 -11.21 -2.73
CA VAL A 27 3.91 -11.78 -1.38
C VAL A 27 3.99 -13.31 -1.38
N ASN A 28 3.84 -13.94 -2.54
CA ASN A 28 4.00 -15.38 -2.67
C ASN A 28 5.40 -15.82 -2.16
N PRO A 29 5.46 -16.81 -1.25
CA PRO A 29 6.72 -17.32 -0.69
C PRO A 29 7.78 -17.70 -1.73
N GLU A 30 7.37 -18.11 -2.94
CA GLU A 30 8.30 -18.51 -4.00
C GLU A 30 9.19 -17.36 -4.52
N PHE A 31 8.74 -16.11 -4.37
CA PHE A 31 9.51 -14.94 -4.77
C PHE A 31 10.31 -14.33 -3.63
N GLN A 32 10.10 -14.76 -2.38
CA GLN A 32 10.77 -14.17 -1.23
C GLN A 32 12.23 -14.61 -1.13
N ILE A 33 13.13 -13.65 -0.88
CA ILE A 33 14.56 -13.88 -0.68
C ILE A 33 15.02 -13.23 0.63
N PRO A 34 16.16 -13.64 1.21
CA PRO A 34 16.67 -13.02 2.44
C PRO A 34 17.04 -11.55 2.27
N CYS A 35 16.55 -10.68 3.17
CA CYS A 35 16.97 -9.28 3.23
C CYS A 35 18.39 -9.06 3.77
N LYS A 36 18.96 -10.04 4.48
CA LYS A 36 20.29 -9.92 5.12
C LYS A 36 21.45 -9.67 4.15
N ASP A 37 21.26 -9.98 2.86
CA ASP A 37 22.28 -9.83 1.82
C ASP A 37 22.14 -8.52 1.04
N GLY A 38 21.35 -7.56 1.54
CA GLY A 38 21.17 -6.24 0.94
C GLY A 38 22.19 -5.19 1.41
N PRO A 39 22.19 -3.99 0.80
CA PRO A 39 23.08 -2.89 1.18
C PRO A 39 22.85 -2.39 2.61
N ASP A 40 23.88 -1.77 3.22
CA ASP A 40 23.87 -1.33 4.62
C ASP A 40 22.79 -0.29 4.95
N ASP A 41 22.37 0.51 3.96
CA ASP A 41 21.34 1.54 4.08
C ASP A 41 19.92 1.03 3.76
N MET A 42 19.78 -0.26 3.46
CA MET A 42 18.49 -0.88 3.23
C MET A 42 17.69 -1.00 4.53
N VAL A 43 16.42 -0.60 4.49
CA VAL A 43 15.50 -0.79 5.61
C VAL A 43 15.27 -2.28 5.81
N THR A 44 15.49 -2.80 7.02
CA THR A 44 15.29 -4.24 7.32
C THR A 44 14.10 -4.54 8.22
N GLY A 45 13.31 -3.53 8.57
CA GLY A 45 12.14 -3.68 9.43
C GLY A 45 11.29 -2.42 9.48
N MET A 46 10.08 -2.56 9.99
CA MET A 46 9.12 -1.45 10.06
C MET A 46 9.21 -0.68 11.37
N PRO A 47 9.25 0.66 11.34
CA PRO A 47 9.34 1.46 12.54
C PRO A 47 7.97 1.64 13.23
N GLY A 48 7.97 1.54 14.56
CA GLY A 48 6.94 2.08 15.44
C GLY A 48 5.49 1.87 14.98
N LEU A 49 4.76 2.98 14.85
CA LEU A 49 3.31 3.07 14.57
C LEU A 49 2.82 2.22 13.39
N ILE A 50 3.67 1.96 12.39
CA ILE A 50 3.27 1.31 11.14
C ILE A 50 3.60 -0.18 11.07
N SER A 51 4.26 -0.73 12.09
CA SER A 51 4.61 -2.16 12.15
C SER A 51 3.40 -3.10 12.25
N GLU A 52 2.26 -2.62 12.77
CA GLU A 52 1.01 -3.39 12.83
C GLU A 52 0.20 -3.34 11.54
N LEU A 53 0.52 -2.43 10.62
CA LEU A 53 -0.24 -2.18 9.40
C LEU A 53 0.51 -2.58 8.13
N SER A 54 1.84 -2.70 8.24
CA SER A 54 2.70 -2.98 7.12
C SER A 54 3.97 -3.71 7.55
N ASP A 55 4.58 -4.38 6.59
CA ASP A 55 5.85 -5.06 6.71
C ASP A 55 6.69 -4.87 5.44
N VAL A 56 7.99 -5.05 5.57
CA VAL A 56 8.95 -4.94 4.49
C VAL A 56 9.53 -6.31 4.16
N LYS A 57 9.43 -6.73 2.90
CA LYS A 57 9.91 -8.04 2.45
C LYS A 57 10.83 -7.90 1.26
N CYS A 58 11.84 -8.76 1.18
CA CYS A 58 12.74 -8.82 0.04
C CYS A 58 12.29 -9.92 -0.92
N THR A 59 12.30 -9.61 -2.21
CA THR A 59 11.88 -10.54 -3.26
C THR A 59 12.93 -10.62 -4.37
N THR A 60 12.81 -11.60 -5.27
CA THR A 60 13.58 -11.65 -6.51
C THR A 60 13.46 -10.37 -7.34
N TYR A 61 12.37 -9.60 -7.15
CA TYR A 61 12.07 -8.34 -7.81
C TYR A 61 12.34 -7.12 -6.91
N GLY A 62 13.21 -7.24 -5.90
CA GLY A 62 13.49 -6.14 -4.98
C GLY A 62 12.57 -6.09 -3.77
N GLN A 63 12.79 -5.08 -2.96
CA GLN A 63 12.06 -4.89 -1.73
C GLN A 63 10.63 -4.41 -2.02
N ILE A 64 9.69 -4.93 -1.24
CA ILE A 64 8.31 -4.53 -1.27
C ILE A 64 7.87 -4.08 0.13
N LEU A 65 6.97 -3.12 0.16
CA LEU A 65 6.17 -2.78 1.32
C LEU A 65 4.80 -3.45 1.15
N THR A 66 4.38 -4.22 2.13
CA THR A 66 3.17 -5.05 2.06
C THR A 66 2.51 -5.18 3.43
N ALA A 67 1.49 -6.05 3.56
CA ALA A 67 0.85 -6.35 4.82
C ALA A 67 1.78 -7.14 5.77
N PRO A 68 1.59 -7.00 7.09
CA PRO A 68 2.31 -7.80 8.06
C PRO A 68 1.95 -9.29 7.96
N GLU A 69 2.78 -10.14 8.56
CA GLU A 69 2.56 -11.57 8.59
C GLU A 69 1.15 -11.92 9.11
N GLY A 70 0.50 -12.88 8.44
CA GLY A 70 -0.89 -13.26 8.72
C GLY A 70 -1.95 -12.38 8.06
N PHE A 71 -1.57 -11.30 7.38
CA PHE A 71 -2.49 -10.39 6.68
C PHE A 71 -2.16 -10.24 5.19
N ILE A 72 -3.12 -9.73 4.43
CA ILE A 72 -2.95 -9.31 3.04
C ILE A 72 -3.49 -7.90 2.84
N TRP A 73 -2.82 -7.12 2.00
CA TRP A 73 -3.39 -5.91 1.42
C TRP A 73 -4.19 -6.34 0.19
N LYS A 74 -5.45 -6.69 0.39
CA LYS A 74 -6.29 -7.22 -0.68
C LYS A 74 -6.80 -6.11 -1.57
N ILE A 75 -6.63 -6.27 -2.87
CA ILE A 75 -7.13 -5.30 -3.85
C ILE A 75 -8.66 -5.33 -3.83
N ALA A 76 -9.27 -4.18 -3.58
CA ALA A 76 -10.72 -4.05 -3.52
C ALA A 76 -11.36 -4.52 -4.84
N GLY A 77 -12.36 -5.39 -4.74
CA GLY A 77 -13.09 -5.94 -5.90
C GLY A 77 -12.41 -7.13 -6.59
N THR A 78 -11.26 -7.60 -6.11
CA THR A 78 -10.60 -8.81 -6.62
C THR A 78 -10.83 -10.00 -5.68
N HIS A 79 -10.82 -11.22 -6.22
CA HIS A 79 -10.96 -12.44 -5.41
C HIS A 79 -9.63 -12.83 -4.73
N ASN A 80 -8.52 -12.80 -5.48
CA ASN A 80 -7.19 -13.24 -5.02
C ASN A 80 -6.09 -12.18 -5.23
N GLY A 81 -6.44 -10.92 -5.47
CA GLY A 81 -5.45 -9.88 -5.73
C GLY A 81 -4.80 -9.38 -4.44
N ALA A 82 -3.49 -9.55 -4.32
CA ALA A 82 -2.68 -8.91 -3.28
C ALA A 82 -1.98 -7.66 -3.82
N MET A 83 -1.93 -6.62 -2.99
CA MET A 83 -1.26 -5.35 -3.26
C MET A 83 0.08 -5.32 -2.52
N SER A 84 1.08 -4.76 -3.19
CA SER A 84 2.34 -4.38 -2.57
C SER A 84 2.88 -3.13 -3.25
N LEU A 85 3.64 -2.33 -2.51
CA LEU A 85 4.37 -1.20 -3.04
C LEU A 85 5.81 -1.63 -3.30
N LEU A 86 6.22 -1.61 -4.56
CA LEU A 86 7.58 -2.01 -4.95
C LEU A 86 8.59 -0.87 -4.80
N ALA A 87 9.79 -1.19 -4.34
CA ALA A 87 10.93 -0.28 -4.41
C ALA A 87 11.38 -0.02 -5.87
N GLN A 88 11.13 -0.96 -6.78
CA GLN A 88 11.41 -0.83 -8.22
C GLN A 88 10.58 0.22 -8.95
N ASN A 89 9.62 0.86 -8.30
CA ASN A 89 8.71 1.80 -8.94
C ASN A 89 9.40 2.91 -9.76
N GLY A 90 8.70 3.40 -10.79
CA GLY A 90 9.25 4.33 -11.79
C GLY A 90 10.01 3.64 -12.93
N VAL A 91 9.77 2.34 -13.15
CA VAL A 91 10.28 1.56 -14.29
C VAL A 91 9.11 1.11 -15.15
N ASP A 92 9.35 0.98 -16.46
CA ASP A 92 8.34 0.52 -17.42
C ASP A 92 8.03 -0.99 -17.28
N GLU A 93 8.98 -1.75 -16.74
CA GLU A 93 8.88 -3.20 -16.53
C GLU A 93 9.60 -3.61 -15.23
N ILE A 94 8.92 -4.40 -14.39
CA ILE A 94 9.52 -5.04 -13.22
C ILE A 94 10.52 -6.11 -13.68
N ASN A 95 11.75 -5.99 -13.20
CA ASN A 95 12.85 -6.92 -13.53
C ASN A 95 13.29 -7.70 -12.30
N GLU A 96 13.88 -8.89 -12.48
CA GLU A 96 14.54 -9.60 -11.38
C GLU A 96 15.84 -8.88 -11.02
N VAL A 97 15.86 -8.30 -9.82
CA VAL A 97 16.96 -7.44 -9.35
C VAL A 97 17.47 -7.83 -7.96
N GLY A 98 16.81 -8.76 -7.28
CA GLY A 98 17.09 -9.12 -5.89
C GLY A 98 17.21 -7.88 -5.00
N ASN A 99 18.17 -7.86 -4.08
CA ASN A 99 18.35 -6.73 -3.14
C ASN A 99 18.92 -5.44 -3.78
N LYS A 100 18.88 -5.26 -5.11
CA LYS A 100 19.36 -4.04 -5.80
C LYS A 100 18.32 -2.93 -5.92
N ALA A 101 17.05 -3.24 -5.70
CA ALA A 101 15.98 -2.24 -5.59
C ALA A 101 15.38 -2.33 -4.20
N TYR A 102 15.52 -1.26 -3.41
CA TYR A 102 15.20 -1.28 -1.98
C TYR A 102 14.78 0.09 -1.46
N PHE A 103 14.19 0.12 -0.28
CA PHE A 103 13.88 1.32 0.47
C PHE A 103 15.06 1.71 1.38
N ILE A 104 15.42 2.98 1.35
CA ILE A 104 16.45 3.58 2.21
C ILE A 104 15.83 4.29 3.43
N SER A 105 14.54 4.62 3.35
CA SER A 105 13.77 5.19 4.46
C SER A 105 12.31 4.79 4.34
N ILE A 106 11.70 4.50 5.48
CA ILE A 106 10.27 4.27 5.63
C ILE A 106 9.84 4.97 6.92
N GLU A 107 8.84 5.84 6.83
CA GLU A 107 8.32 6.61 7.96
C GLU A 107 6.79 6.55 8.01
N GLY A 108 6.25 6.57 9.23
CA GLY A 108 4.82 6.53 9.49
C GLY A 108 4.36 7.78 10.23
N LYS A 109 3.29 8.41 9.76
CA LYS A 109 2.71 9.60 10.38
C LYS A 109 1.20 9.49 10.48
N GLN A 110 0.65 9.70 11.68
CA GLN A 110 -0.77 9.94 11.84
C GLN A 110 -1.10 11.38 11.39
N LEU A 111 -2.03 11.50 10.45
CA LEU A 111 -2.42 12.79 9.87
C LEU A 111 -3.53 13.46 10.69
N SER A 112 -3.43 14.78 10.81
CA SER A 112 -4.50 15.63 11.34
C SER A 112 -5.67 15.73 10.36
N TYR A 113 -6.81 16.22 10.82
CA TYR A 113 -8.01 16.39 9.98
C TYR A 113 -7.73 17.25 8.73
N ASP A 114 -7.05 18.38 8.88
CA ASP A 114 -6.76 19.27 7.75
C ASP A 114 -5.80 18.61 6.74
N GLU A 115 -4.85 17.82 7.23
CA GLU A 115 -3.94 17.03 6.38
C GLU A 115 -4.70 15.93 5.63
N ILE A 116 -5.67 15.27 6.28
CA ILE A 116 -6.55 14.28 5.63
C ILE A 116 -7.31 14.93 4.47
N VAL A 117 -7.94 16.09 4.71
CA VAL A 117 -8.68 16.82 3.67
C VAL A 117 -7.74 17.17 2.51
N ASN A 118 -6.53 17.64 2.80
CA ASN A 118 -5.54 17.98 1.79
C ASN A 118 -5.09 16.77 0.96
N VAL A 119 -4.92 15.59 1.57
CA VAL A 119 -4.62 14.34 0.84
C VAL A 119 -5.73 14.03 -0.17
N PHE A 120 -7.00 14.17 0.23
CA PHE A 120 -8.11 13.98 -0.72
C PHE A 120 -8.08 14.97 -1.88
N ASP A 121 -7.84 16.24 -1.60
CA ASP A 121 -7.91 17.29 -2.61
C ASP A 121 -6.71 17.31 -3.56
N THR A 122 -5.55 16.82 -3.12
CA THR A 122 -4.32 16.88 -3.90
C THR A 122 -3.87 15.54 -4.48
N LYS A 123 -4.14 14.42 -3.78
CA LYS A 123 -3.65 13.08 -4.16
C LYS A 123 -4.76 12.13 -4.60
N LEU A 124 -5.95 12.24 -4.00
CA LEU A 124 -7.11 11.37 -4.25
C LEU A 124 -8.29 12.14 -4.88
N SER A 125 -8.02 13.12 -5.74
CA SER A 125 -9.02 14.08 -6.23
C SER A 125 -9.99 13.55 -7.30
N ASP A 126 -9.94 12.26 -7.62
CA ASP A 126 -10.85 11.63 -8.56
C ASP A 126 -12.32 11.77 -8.08
N VAL A 127 -13.24 12.07 -9.00
CA VAL A 127 -14.67 12.22 -8.72
C VAL A 127 -15.25 10.97 -8.05
N LEU A 128 -14.74 9.78 -8.40
CA LEU A 128 -15.16 8.52 -7.77
C LEU A 128 -14.73 8.41 -6.30
N LEU A 129 -13.67 9.13 -5.91
CA LEU A 129 -13.18 9.16 -4.54
C LEU A 129 -13.83 10.27 -3.71
N GLN A 130 -14.56 11.21 -4.30
CA GLN A 130 -15.24 12.28 -3.56
C GLN A 130 -16.36 11.75 -2.65
N LYS A 131 -17.15 10.75 -3.09
CA LYS A 131 -18.12 10.08 -2.21
C LYS A 131 -17.44 9.36 -1.06
N THR A 132 -16.28 8.76 -1.33
CA THR A 132 -15.45 8.09 -0.33
C THR A 132 -14.89 9.11 0.69
N LYS A 133 -14.45 10.29 0.22
CA LYS A 133 -14.05 11.43 1.05
C LYS A 133 -15.14 11.80 2.05
N GLU A 134 -16.36 12.06 1.58
CA GLU A 134 -17.50 12.44 2.44
C GLU A 134 -17.76 11.38 3.53
N GLN A 135 -17.75 10.10 3.17
CA GLN A 135 -17.96 9.01 4.12
C GLN A 135 -16.84 8.86 5.14
N ILE A 136 -15.59 9.08 4.74
CA ILE A 136 -14.41 8.98 5.60
C ILE A 136 -14.39 10.14 6.59
N LEU A 137 -14.63 11.37 6.12
CA LEU A 137 -14.69 12.56 6.95
C LEU A 137 -15.85 12.50 7.94
N ALA A 138 -17.04 12.04 7.50
CA ALA A 138 -18.20 11.88 8.38
C ALA A 138 -17.98 10.85 9.50
N GLN A 139 -17.09 9.89 9.28
CA GLN A 139 -16.76 8.86 10.27
C GLN A 139 -15.59 9.22 11.17
N GLN A 140 -14.98 10.39 10.98
CA GLN A 140 -13.77 10.84 11.70
C GLN A 140 -12.68 9.77 11.67
N ALA A 141 -12.44 9.20 10.49
CA ALA A 141 -11.43 8.15 10.33
C ALA A 141 -10.04 8.65 10.72
N GLU A 142 -9.27 7.78 11.37
CA GLU A 142 -7.84 8.01 11.55
C GLU A 142 -7.14 7.68 10.23
N LEU A 143 -6.15 8.49 9.86
CA LEU A 143 -5.35 8.27 8.66
C LEU A 143 -3.88 8.18 9.04
N ILE A 144 -3.24 7.10 8.59
CA ILE A 144 -1.80 6.93 8.66
C ILE A 144 -1.23 7.06 7.24
N GLU A 145 -0.29 7.97 7.07
CA GLU A 145 0.56 8.06 5.89
C GLU A 145 1.86 7.30 6.14
N ILE A 146 2.16 6.34 5.28
CA ILE A 146 3.47 5.72 5.18
C ILE A 146 4.20 6.40 4.02
N THR A 147 5.36 6.97 4.30
CA THR A 147 6.24 7.56 3.29
C THR A 147 7.46 6.66 3.13
N ALA A 148 7.68 6.14 1.93
CA ALA A 148 8.80 5.27 1.61
C ALA A 148 9.68 5.93 0.53
N ILE A 149 10.99 5.94 0.75
CA ILE A 149 11.98 6.47 -0.20
C ILE A 149 12.84 5.32 -0.68
N ASN A 150 12.90 5.10 -2.00
CA ASN A 150 13.74 4.05 -2.56
C ASN A 150 15.19 4.50 -2.76
N ASN A 151 16.06 3.56 -3.09
CA ASN A 151 17.48 3.77 -3.37
C ASN A 151 17.78 4.60 -4.64
N LYS A 152 16.75 5.11 -5.32
CA LYS A 152 16.82 6.11 -6.39
C LYS A 152 16.30 7.49 -5.94
N ASN A 153 16.06 7.69 -4.64
CA ASN A 153 15.46 8.89 -4.05
C ASN A 153 14.03 9.19 -4.54
N LEU A 154 13.29 8.17 -4.99
CA LEU A 154 11.87 8.32 -5.33
C LEU A 154 11.01 8.13 -4.10
N THR A 155 10.23 9.16 -3.77
CA THR A 155 9.23 9.13 -2.70
C THR A 155 7.94 8.48 -3.18
N GLN A 156 7.42 7.59 -2.36
CA GLN A 156 6.19 6.83 -2.57
C GLN A 156 5.36 6.90 -1.29
N ASN A 157 4.04 7.00 -1.41
CA ASN A 157 3.16 7.12 -0.26
C ASN A 157 2.15 5.98 -0.24
N VAL A 158 1.83 5.49 0.97
CA VAL A 158 0.67 4.65 1.23
C VAL A 158 -0.21 5.37 2.25
N TYR A 159 -1.48 5.53 1.93
CA TYR A 159 -2.47 6.13 2.83
C TYR A 159 -3.39 5.04 3.35
N ILE A 160 -3.43 4.83 4.68
CA ILE A 160 -4.25 3.82 5.33
C ILE A 160 -5.28 4.51 6.25
N PHE A 161 -6.52 4.49 5.80
CA PHE A 161 -7.67 4.99 6.55
C PHE A 161 -8.20 3.89 7.48
N MET A 162 -8.23 4.15 8.77
CA MET A 162 -8.85 3.29 9.78
C MET A 162 -10.27 3.77 10.05
N ILE A 163 -11.25 3.05 9.52
CA ILE A 163 -12.66 3.45 9.54
C ILE A 163 -13.46 2.41 10.33
N LYS A 164 -13.64 2.67 11.63
CA LYS A 164 -14.35 1.78 12.58
C LYS A 164 -13.87 0.32 12.51
N LYS A 165 -14.52 -0.51 11.70
CA LYS A 165 -14.28 -1.97 11.58
C LYS A 165 -13.54 -2.39 10.31
N TYR A 166 -13.15 -1.45 9.46
CA TYR A 166 -12.44 -1.75 8.23
C TYR A 166 -11.32 -0.75 7.98
N THR A 167 -10.33 -1.19 7.22
CA THR A 167 -9.22 -0.37 6.73
C THR A 167 -9.38 -0.15 5.24
N LEU A 168 -9.13 1.05 4.76
CA LEU A 168 -9.05 1.35 3.33
C LEU A 168 -7.68 1.96 3.03
N GLY A 169 -6.95 1.35 2.11
CA GLY A 169 -5.60 1.72 1.74
C GLY A 169 -5.51 2.24 0.31
N PHE A 170 -4.59 3.18 0.06
CA PHE A 170 -4.24 3.65 -1.28
C PHE A 170 -2.72 3.70 -1.43
N VAL A 171 -2.21 3.17 -2.54
CA VAL A 171 -0.78 3.24 -2.89
C VAL A 171 -0.57 4.33 -3.94
N CYS A 172 0.42 5.20 -3.75
CA CYS A 172 0.61 6.40 -4.56
C CYS A 172 2.04 6.63 -5.03
N THR A 173 2.18 6.79 -6.35
CA THR A 173 3.45 6.84 -7.06
C THR A 173 3.37 7.65 -8.37
N PRO A 174 3.84 8.91 -8.46
CA PRO A 174 3.60 10.06 -7.58
C PRO A 174 2.13 10.55 -7.54
N LYS A 175 1.25 9.96 -8.36
CA LYS A 175 -0.20 10.05 -8.24
C LYS A 175 -0.73 8.72 -7.72
N CYS A 176 -1.85 8.73 -7.01
CA CYS A 176 -2.41 7.50 -6.47
C CYS A 176 -2.80 6.54 -7.58
N ILE A 177 -2.31 5.30 -7.48
CA ILE A 177 -2.76 4.23 -8.35
C ILE A 177 -4.24 4.03 -8.03
N LYS A 178 -5.09 3.83 -9.05
CA LYS A 178 -6.56 3.71 -8.91
C LYS A 178 -7.03 2.48 -8.11
N TRP A 179 -6.12 1.77 -7.46
CA TRP A 179 -6.40 0.56 -6.70
C TRP A 179 -6.43 0.92 -5.21
N ALA A 180 -7.61 0.81 -4.63
CA ALA A 180 -7.77 0.77 -3.19
C ALA A 180 -7.54 -0.67 -2.71
N PHE A 181 -7.05 -0.82 -1.48
CA PHE A 181 -6.92 -2.11 -0.83
C PHE A 181 -7.59 -2.13 0.55
N THR A 182 -7.93 -3.31 1.03
CA THR A 182 -8.33 -3.58 2.42
C THR A 182 -7.22 -4.40 3.09
N ILE A 183 -7.09 -4.30 4.41
CA ILE A 183 -6.24 -5.21 5.18
C ILE A 183 -7.15 -6.31 5.70
N GLU A 184 -6.90 -7.53 5.27
CA GLU A 184 -7.70 -8.71 5.61
C GLU A 184 -6.79 -9.81 6.17
N ASP A 185 -7.35 -10.67 7.01
CA ASP A 185 -6.68 -11.91 7.43
C ASP A 185 -6.30 -12.71 6.17
N SER A 186 -5.04 -13.14 6.09
CA SER A 186 -4.58 -13.99 5.00
C SER A 186 -5.28 -15.35 5.12
N PRO A 187 -5.97 -15.84 4.09
CA PRO A 187 -6.74 -17.08 4.15
C PRO A 187 -5.87 -18.35 4.08
N LEU A 188 -4.62 -18.29 4.57
CA LEU A 188 -3.63 -19.40 4.55
C LEU A 188 -4.27 -20.78 4.72
#